data_AF-A0A9P8HZ52-F1
#
_entry.id   AF-A0A9P8HZ52-F1
#
_cell.length_a   1.000
_cell.length_b   1.000
_cell.length_c   1.000
_cell.angle_alpha   90.00
_cell.angle_beta   90.00
_cell.angle_gamma   90.00
#
_symmetry.space_group_name_H-M   'P 1'
#
loop_
_entity.id
_entity.type
_entity.pdbx_description
1 polymer ?
#
loop_
_entity_poly.entity_id
_entity_poly.type
_entity_poly.pdbx_seq_one_letter_code
_entity_poly.pdbx_strand_id
1 'polypeptide(L)'
;MTENYKDRQDPAVVVTFPLSDHPETYLLAWTTTPWTLPMNLAIAANPDLDYIKIYDNKADKTYILPELSIRTLYSEKEQKSGACEAIQKFKESEMLGWRYEPLFPYFTEQFKEKGFRALTDSYIKASEGVRLAHQAPAYSEEDYSISTKAGIISETLLPPNPVDNNGCYTEEMVLSAGQHVKVAEKAIIKHLKSMGRVKDSQITHRFVKEKRYMNWIDNAHDWNVSRNLYWGTPLPLYVSNDCQEVVCVGSIQELRQ
;
A
#
# COMPACT_ATOMS: atom_id res chain seq x y z
N MET A 1 5.14 28.91 -8.42
CA MET A 1 4.68 27.65 -7.82
C MET A 1 5.71 27.20 -6.81
N THR A 2 5.52 27.54 -5.54
CA THR A 2 6.31 26.95 -4.46
C THR A 2 5.79 25.55 -4.24
N GLU A 3 6.39 24.60 -4.93
CA GLU A 3 6.23 23.18 -4.66
C GLU A 3 6.69 22.92 -3.22
N ASN A 4 5.74 22.65 -2.32
CA ASN A 4 5.98 22.28 -0.92
C ASN A 4 6.60 20.86 -0.79
N TYR A 5 7.43 20.43 -1.74
CA TYR A 5 8.24 19.23 -1.58
C TYR A 5 9.35 19.55 -0.59
N LYS A 6 9.26 18.94 0.59
CA LYS A 6 10.33 18.96 1.58
C LYS A 6 10.90 17.55 1.67
N ASP A 7 12.22 17.45 1.69
CA ASP A 7 12.89 16.19 2.01
C ASP A 7 12.42 15.75 3.40
N ARG A 8 11.75 14.59 3.45
CA ARG A 8 11.29 13.96 4.68
C ARG A 8 11.86 12.57 4.75
N GLN A 9 12.40 12.20 5.91
CA GLN A 9 12.68 10.81 6.21
C GLN A 9 11.39 10.16 6.69
N ASP A 10 10.76 9.37 5.83
CA ASP A 10 9.69 8.46 6.23
C ASP A 10 10.27 7.09 6.61
N PRO A 11 9.68 6.39 7.60
CA PRO A 11 10.12 5.05 7.97
C PRO A 11 9.86 4.08 6.82
N ALA A 12 10.94 3.54 6.24
CA ALA A 12 10.87 2.40 5.34
C ALA A 12 10.97 1.11 6.16
N VAL A 13 9.98 0.22 6.03
CA VAL A 13 9.97 -1.08 6.72
C VAL A 13 9.71 -2.21 5.74
N VAL A 14 10.40 -3.32 5.96
CA VAL A 14 10.13 -4.59 5.27
C VAL A 14 9.35 -5.49 6.22
N VAL A 15 8.19 -5.93 5.77
CA VAL A 15 7.22 -6.68 6.56
C VAL A 15 7.05 -8.08 5.96
N THR A 16 6.95 -9.08 6.82
CA THR A 16 6.83 -10.49 6.45
C THR A 16 5.38 -10.95 6.55
N PHE A 17 4.88 -11.67 5.54
CA PHE A 17 3.56 -12.27 5.53
C PHE A 17 3.72 -13.80 5.32
N PRO A 18 3.57 -14.62 6.37
CA PRO A 18 3.66 -16.07 6.23
C PRO A 18 2.58 -16.60 5.31
N LEU A 19 2.91 -17.58 4.50
CA LEU A 19 1.92 -18.30 3.71
C LEU A 19 1.06 -19.17 4.64
N SER A 20 -0.23 -19.26 4.34
CA SER A 20 -1.17 -20.06 5.14
C SER A 20 -0.84 -21.56 5.07
N ASP A 21 -0.44 -22.05 3.89
CA ASP A 21 -0.13 -23.48 3.67
C ASP A 21 1.31 -23.84 4.08
N HIS A 22 2.20 -22.85 4.14
CA HIS A 22 3.64 -22.98 4.40
C HIS A 22 4.09 -21.87 5.36
N PRO A 23 3.74 -21.95 6.67
CA PRO A 23 3.95 -20.86 7.63
C PRO A 23 5.42 -20.55 7.92
N GLU A 24 6.35 -21.42 7.52
CA GLU A 24 7.80 -21.19 7.54
C GLU A 24 8.31 -20.36 6.34
N THR A 25 7.45 -20.15 5.33
CA THR A 25 7.72 -19.38 4.12
C THR A 25 6.96 -18.05 4.15
N TYR A 26 7.66 -16.93 3.93
CA TYR A 26 7.11 -15.59 4.10
C TYR A 26 7.28 -14.75 2.83
N LEU A 27 6.20 -14.10 2.40
CA LEU A 27 6.26 -13.02 1.42
C LEU A 27 6.89 -11.78 2.06
N LEU A 28 7.82 -11.13 1.37
CA LEU A 28 8.44 -9.87 1.81
C LEU A 28 7.87 -8.69 1.05
N ALA A 29 7.07 -7.88 1.74
CA ALA A 29 6.60 -6.61 1.20
C ALA A 29 7.30 -5.43 1.88
N TRP A 30 7.38 -4.31 1.17
CA TRP A 30 7.98 -3.08 1.67
C TRP A 30 6.97 -1.94 1.64
N THR A 31 7.10 -1.02 2.60
CA THR A 31 6.27 0.18 2.64
C THR A 31 7.03 1.36 3.28
N THR A 32 6.75 2.57 2.79
CA THR A 32 7.10 3.86 3.44
C THR A 32 5.96 4.44 4.25
N THR A 33 4.80 3.80 4.24
CA THR A 33 3.60 4.21 4.97
C THR A 33 3.17 3.11 5.93
N PRO A 34 3.91 2.83 7.02
CA PRO A 34 3.54 1.77 7.95
C PRO A 34 2.12 1.91 8.52
N TRP A 35 1.59 3.13 8.58
CA TRP A 35 0.21 3.38 8.99
C TRP A 35 -0.84 2.74 8.07
N THR A 36 -0.55 2.37 6.82
CA THR A 36 -1.53 1.67 5.98
C THR A 36 -1.57 0.16 6.22
N LEU A 37 -0.58 -0.40 6.93
CA LEU A 37 -0.45 -1.86 7.15
C LEU A 37 -1.65 -2.52 7.84
N PRO A 38 -2.35 -1.90 8.81
CA PRO A 38 -3.53 -2.52 9.42
C PRO A 38 -4.72 -2.69 8.48
N MET A 39 -4.74 -1.96 7.36
CA MET A 39 -5.79 -2.00 6.33
C MET A 39 -5.36 -2.86 5.12
N ASN A 40 -4.33 -3.69 5.30
CA ASN A 40 -3.83 -4.54 4.25
C ASN A 40 -4.84 -5.64 3.89
N LEU A 41 -5.14 -5.80 2.59
CA LEU A 41 -6.06 -6.83 2.09
C LEU A 41 -5.43 -7.78 1.05
N ALA A 42 -4.30 -7.43 0.46
CA ALA A 42 -3.63 -8.24 -0.54
C ALA A 42 -2.12 -7.92 -0.63
N ILE A 43 -1.38 -8.76 -1.32
CA ILE A 43 0.01 -8.51 -1.72
C ILE A 43 0.07 -8.57 -3.24
N ALA A 44 0.57 -7.53 -3.90
CA ALA A 44 0.68 -7.52 -5.35
C ALA A 44 2.11 -7.84 -5.82
N ALA A 45 2.17 -8.64 -6.89
CA ALA A 45 3.36 -9.04 -7.61
C ALA A 45 3.29 -8.52 -9.05
N ASN A 46 4.43 -8.13 -9.63
CA ASN A 46 4.53 -7.81 -11.05
C ASN A 46 4.68 -9.11 -11.88
N PRO A 47 3.85 -9.33 -12.91
CA PRO A 47 3.93 -10.51 -13.80
C PRO A 47 5.21 -10.59 -14.65
N ASP A 48 5.87 -9.46 -14.92
CA ASP A 48 7.07 -9.38 -15.74
C ASP A 48 8.37 -9.69 -14.96
N LEU A 49 8.27 -9.91 -13.65
CA LEU A 49 9.42 -10.20 -12.79
C LEU A 49 9.59 -11.69 -12.52
N ASP A 50 10.84 -12.08 -12.27
CA ASP A 50 11.18 -13.37 -11.69
C ASP A 50 11.22 -13.26 -10.16
N TYR A 51 10.76 -14.32 -9.49
CA TYR A 51 10.69 -14.42 -8.04
C TYR A 51 11.61 -15.54 -7.56
N ILE A 52 12.14 -15.36 -6.36
CA ILE A 52 13.05 -16.30 -5.73
C ILE A 52 12.59 -16.61 -4.31
N LYS A 53 12.61 -17.90 -3.96
CA LYS A 53 12.52 -18.41 -2.60
C LYS A 53 13.93 -18.59 -2.07
N ILE A 54 14.26 -17.96 -0.95
CA ILE A 54 15.56 -18.02 -0.30
C ILE A 54 15.43 -18.47 1.15
N TYR A 55 16.41 -19.21 1.66
CA TYR A 55 16.57 -19.46 3.09
C TYR A 55 17.50 -18.39 3.68
N ASP A 56 17.10 -17.72 4.76
CA ASP A 56 17.93 -16.79 5.53
C ASP A 56 18.52 -17.52 6.75
N ASN A 57 19.83 -17.75 6.72
CA ASN A 57 20.55 -18.49 7.75
C ASN A 57 20.58 -17.79 9.11
N LYS A 58 20.49 -16.46 9.14
CA LYS A 58 20.50 -15.69 10.39
C LYS A 58 19.12 -15.66 11.04
N ALA A 59 18.08 -15.53 10.23
CA ALA A 59 16.70 -15.45 10.70
C ALA A 59 16.06 -16.83 10.91
N ASP A 60 16.65 -17.89 10.35
CA ASP A 60 16.06 -19.24 10.26
C ASP A 60 14.64 -19.20 9.67
N LYS A 61 14.52 -18.53 8.52
CA LYS A 61 13.25 -18.28 7.83
C LYS A 61 13.42 -18.37 6.33
N THR A 62 12.35 -18.76 5.66
CA THR A 62 12.32 -18.79 4.20
C THR A 62 11.57 -17.59 3.65
N TYR A 63 12.18 -16.83 2.74
CA TYR A 63 11.60 -15.61 2.18
C TYR A 63 11.33 -15.72 0.70
N ILE A 64 10.26 -15.07 0.25
CA ILE A 64 9.91 -14.88 -1.16
C ILE A 64 9.93 -13.40 -1.49
N LEU A 65 10.64 -13.06 -2.56
CA LEU A 65 10.83 -11.70 -3.05
C LEU A 65 11.16 -11.72 -4.55
N PRO A 66 11.05 -10.57 -5.25
CA PRO A 66 11.59 -10.43 -6.59
C PRO A 66 13.09 -10.75 -6.61
N GLU A 67 13.56 -11.49 -7.61
CA GLU A 67 14.97 -11.90 -7.70
C GLU A 67 15.92 -10.70 -7.76
N LEU A 68 15.53 -9.67 -8.54
CA LEU A 68 16.29 -8.41 -8.69
C LEU A 68 16.58 -7.70 -7.36
N SER A 69 15.82 -8.04 -6.32
CA SER A 69 15.80 -7.39 -5.03
C SER A 69 16.60 -8.10 -3.95
N ILE A 70 17.25 -9.21 -4.30
CA ILE A 70 18.14 -9.91 -3.37
C ILE A 70 19.30 -9.02 -2.92
N ARG A 71 19.86 -8.21 -3.83
CA ARG A 71 21.00 -7.32 -3.58
C ARG A 71 20.68 -6.18 -2.61
N THR A 72 19.43 -5.79 -2.54
CA THR A 72 18.96 -4.72 -1.64
C THR A 72 18.64 -5.23 -0.23
N LEU A 73 18.58 -6.55 -0.01
CA LEU A 73 18.49 -7.16 1.33
C LEU A 73 19.80 -7.82 1.80
N TYR A 74 20.57 -8.37 0.87
CA TYR A 74 21.83 -9.07 1.13
C TYR A 74 22.88 -8.53 0.17
N SER A 75 23.94 -7.93 0.72
CA SER A 75 25.11 -7.53 -0.07
C SER A 75 25.76 -8.73 -0.77
N GLU A 76 26.52 -8.50 -1.83
CA GLU A 76 27.24 -9.60 -2.51
C GLU A 76 28.17 -10.38 -1.58
N LYS A 77 28.74 -9.71 -0.58
CA LYS A 77 29.59 -10.34 0.44
C LYS A 77 28.76 -11.29 1.32
N GLU A 78 27.58 -10.86 1.76
CA GLU A 78 26.66 -11.67 2.57
C GLU A 78 26.20 -12.91 1.80
N GLN A 79 25.82 -12.73 0.54
CA GLN A 79 25.44 -13.84 -0.35
C GLN A 79 26.59 -14.85 -0.50
N LYS A 80 27.82 -14.39 -0.76
CA LYS A 80 29.01 -15.27 -0.89
C LYS A 80 29.39 -15.97 0.41
N SER A 81 29.11 -15.34 1.57
CA SER A 81 29.36 -15.95 2.89
C SER A 81 28.26 -16.92 3.33
N GLY A 82 27.23 -17.15 2.51
CA GLY A 82 26.11 -18.02 2.87
C GLY A 82 25.14 -17.38 3.86
N ALA A 83 24.98 -16.06 3.88
CA ALA A 83 23.95 -15.41 4.71
C ALA A 83 22.53 -15.76 4.24
N CYS A 84 22.36 -16.02 2.94
CA CYS A 84 21.13 -16.52 2.35
C CYS A 84 21.43 -17.54 1.24
N GLU A 85 20.52 -18.50 1.06
CA GLU A 85 20.65 -19.58 0.08
C GLU A 85 19.43 -19.60 -0.85
N ALA A 86 19.64 -19.66 -2.16
CA ALA A 86 18.57 -19.78 -3.12
C ALA A 86 17.99 -21.20 -3.12
N ILE A 87 16.68 -21.32 -2.88
CA ILE A 87 15.95 -22.60 -2.88
C ILE A 87 15.31 -22.84 -4.24
N GLN A 88 14.54 -21.87 -4.74
CA GLN A 88 13.73 -22.03 -5.95
C GLN A 88 13.53 -20.69 -6.65
N LYS A 89 13.47 -20.71 -7.98
CA LYS A 89 13.00 -19.58 -8.80
C LYS A 89 11.70 -19.93 -9.50
N PHE A 90 10.83 -18.95 -9.67
CA PHE A 90 9.49 -19.14 -10.23
C PHE A 90 8.93 -17.83 -10.80
N LYS A 91 7.84 -17.94 -11.56
CA LYS A 91 7.09 -16.78 -12.07
C LYS A 91 6.00 -16.34 -11.10
N GLU A 92 5.59 -15.08 -11.21
CA GLU A 92 4.44 -14.54 -10.47
C GLU A 92 3.20 -15.43 -10.60
N SER A 93 2.94 -15.98 -11.78
CA SER A 93 1.75 -16.80 -12.05
C SER A 93 1.63 -18.01 -11.11
N GLU A 94 2.73 -18.47 -10.52
CA GLU A 94 2.74 -19.55 -9.53
C GLU A 94 2.29 -19.06 -8.14
N MET A 95 2.43 -17.76 -7.85
CA MET A 95 2.04 -17.11 -6.60
C MET A 95 0.59 -16.66 -6.56
N LEU A 96 -0.05 -16.48 -7.72
CA LEU A 96 -1.38 -15.88 -7.81
C LEU A 96 -2.38 -16.62 -6.93
N GLY A 97 -3.01 -15.89 -6.00
CA GLY A 97 -4.01 -16.43 -5.09
C GLY A 97 -3.45 -17.13 -3.85
N TRP A 98 -2.12 -17.26 -3.69
CA TRP A 98 -1.53 -17.75 -2.43
C TRP A 98 -2.03 -16.95 -1.25
N ARG A 99 -2.53 -17.65 -0.24
CA ARG A 99 -3.05 -17.05 0.99
C ARG A 99 -1.92 -16.83 2.00
N TYR A 100 -2.06 -15.77 2.79
CA TYR A 100 -1.11 -15.43 3.83
C TYR A 100 -1.81 -15.04 5.13
N GLU A 101 -1.08 -15.11 6.24
CA GLU A 101 -1.56 -14.68 7.54
C GLU A 101 -1.59 -13.14 7.65
N PRO A 102 -2.76 -12.52 7.91
CA PRO A 102 -2.89 -11.08 8.03
C PRO A 102 -2.01 -10.48 9.14
N LEU A 103 -1.57 -9.23 8.97
CA LEU A 103 -0.74 -8.55 9.98
C LEU A 103 -1.52 -8.15 11.23
N PHE A 104 -2.81 -7.86 11.07
CA PHE A 104 -3.69 -7.37 12.12
C PHE A 104 -5.05 -8.06 12.02
N PRO A 105 -5.74 -8.28 13.16
CA PRO A 105 -7.02 -8.98 13.19
C PRO A 105 -8.23 -8.11 12.81
N TYR A 106 -8.06 -6.79 12.66
CA TYR A 106 -9.19 -5.84 12.62
C TYR A 106 -10.24 -6.14 11.54
N PHE A 107 -9.81 -6.54 10.34
CA PHE A 107 -10.68 -6.74 9.18
C PHE A 107 -10.68 -8.19 8.68
N THR A 108 -10.16 -9.13 9.48
CA THR A 108 -9.97 -10.52 9.02
C THR A 108 -11.29 -11.21 8.74
N GLU A 109 -12.27 -11.11 9.65
CA GLU A 109 -13.57 -11.77 9.46
C GLU A 109 -14.34 -11.23 8.25
N GLN A 110 -14.24 -9.92 7.99
CA GLN A 110 -14.93 -9.27 6.87
C GLN A 110 -14.34 -9.69 5.52
N PHE A 111 -13.02 -9.91 5.45
CA PHE A 111 -12.32 -10.17 4.19
C PHE A 111 -11.75 -11.58 4.05
N LYS A 112 -11.89 -12.48 5.02
CA LYS A 112 -11.26 -13.83 5.01
C LYS A 112 -11.51 -14.63 3.73
N GLU A 113 -12.72 -14.55 3.17
CA GLU A 113 -13.09 -15.33 1.99
C GLU A 113 -12.42 -14.81 0.72
N LYS A 114 -12.29 -13.48 0.58
CA LYS A 114 -11.91 -12.82 -0.66
C LYS A 114 -10.50 -12.22 -0.65
N GLY A 115 -10.08 -11.68 0.49
CA GLY A 115 -8.81 -11.00 0.71
C GLY A 115 -7.71 -11.94 1.20
N PHE A 116 -6.66 -11.31 1.73
CA PHE A 116 -5.46 -11.93 2.31
C PHE A 116 -4.77 -12.94 1.39
N ARG A 117 -4.63 -12.54 0.12
CA ARG A 117 -4.00 -13.35 -0.92
C ARG A 117 -3.10 -12.52 -1.84
N ALA A 118 -2.22 -13.20 -2.55
CA ALA A 118 -1.39 -12.59 -3.59
C ALA A 118 -2.21 -12.27 -4.85
N LEU A 119 -1.93 -11.11 -5.45
CA LEU A 119 -2.51 -10.58 -6.69
C LEU A 119 -1.40 -10.25 -7.69
N THR A 120 -1.79 -10.00 -8.93
CA THR A 120 -0.90 -9.64 -10.03
C THR A 120 -1.30 -8.31 -10.65
N ASP A 121 -0.32 -7.41 -10.87
CA ASP A 121 -0.49 -6.21 -11.67
C ASP A 121 0.87 -5.62 -12.11
N SER A 122 0.92 -5.00 -13.29
CA SER A 122 2.12 -4.42 -13.90
C SER A 122 2.38 -2.95 -13.55
N TYR A 123 1.57 -2.36 -12.65
CA TYR A 123 1.82 -1.01 -12.13
C TYR A 123 3.15 -0.94 -11.34
N ILE A 124 3.52 -2.01 -10.65
CA ILE A 124 4.78 -2.13 -9.90
C ILE A 124 5.94 -2.16 -10.89
N LYS A 125 6.79 -1.12 -10.95
CA LYS A 125 7.87 -1.07 -11.95
C LYS A 125 9.12 -1.85 -11.55
N ALA A 126 9.67 -2.58 -12.52
CA ALA A 126 10.93 -3.32 -12.38
C ALA A 126 12.11 -2.38 -12.10
N SER A 127 12.71 -2.51 -10.91
CA SER A 127 13.91 -1.78 -10.49
C SER A 127 14.63 -2.59 -9.41
N GLU A 128 15.91 -2.30 -9.14
CA GLU A 128 16.75 -3.03 -8.16
C GLU A 128 16.18 -3.02 -6.71
N GLY A 129 15.27 -2.08 -6.43
CA GLY A 129 14.56 -1.95 -5.16
C GLY A 129 13.13 -2.49 -5.17
N VAL A 130 12.66 -3.10 -6.26
CA VAL A 130 11.25 -3.52 -6.39
C VAL A 130 10.87 -4.57 -5.35
N ARG A 131 9.71 -4.47 -4.73
CA ARG A 131 9.26 -5.46 -3.75
C ARG A 131 7.85 -5.87 -4.08
N LEU A 132 7.40 -6.95 -3.44
CA LEU A 132 5.97 -7.19 -3.35
C LEU A 132 5.33 -5.96 -2.69
N ALA A 133 4.21 -5.50 -3.25
CA ALA A 133 3.53 -4.31 -2.77
C ALA A 133 2.40 -4.72 -1.81
N HIS A 134 2.41 -4.22 -0.59
CA HIS A 134 1.25 -4.38 0.28
C HIS A 134 0.09 -3.53 -0.28
N GLN A 135 -1.13 -4.07 -0.26
CA GLN A 135 -2.30 -3.40 -0.82
C GLN A 135 -3.22 -2.93 0.30
N ALA A 136 -3.52 -1.63 0.36
CA ALA A 136 -4.49 -1.01 1.25
C ALA A 136 -5.45 -0.14 0.42
N PRO A 137 -6.55 -0.72 -0.10
CA PRO A 137 -7.27 -0.15 -1.24
C PRO A 137 -8.00 1.18 -0.99
N ALA A 138 -8.16 1.60 0.26
CA ALA A 138 -8.71 2.93 0.58
C ALA A 138 -7.70 4.09 0.35
N TYR A 139 -6.42 3.79 0.09
CA TYR A 139 -5.33 4.77 0.15
C TYR A 139 -4.46 4.86 -1.12
N SER A 140 -4.77 4.07 -2.15
CA SER A 140 -4.13 4.13 -3.47
C SER A 140 -5.14 3.76 -4.55
N GLU A 141 -5.08 4.46 -5.69
CA GLU A 141 -5.91 4.17 -6.86
C GLU A 141 -5.57 2.81 -7.47
N GLU A 142 -4.29 2.47 -7.53
CA GLU A 142 -3.82 1.17 -7.99
C GLU A 142 -4.35 0.06 -7.09
N ASP A 143 -4.17 0.19 -5.77
CA ASP A 143 -4.66 -0.79 -4.80
C ASP A 143 -6.18 -0.99 -4.89
N TYR A 144 -6.94 0.11 -5.07
CA TYR A 144 -8.39 0.10 -5.30
C TYR A 144 -8.75 -0.66 -6.58
N SER A 145 -8.09 -0.31 -7.70
CA SER A 145 -8.35 -0.89 -9.01
C SER A 145 -8.11 -2.38 -9.02
N ILE A 146 -6.96 -2.84 -8.52
CA ILE A 146 -6.64 -4.28 -8.52
C ILE A 146 -7.53 -5.06 -7.57
N SER A 147 -7.88 -4.49 -6.42
CA SER A 147 -8.72 -5.15 -5.42
C SER A 147 -10.17 -5.27 -5.92
N THR A 148 -10.63 -4.29 -6.69
CA THR A 148 -11.93 -4.33 -7.37
C THR A 148 -11.93 -5.40 -8.46
N LYS A 149 -10.92 -5.40 -9.35
CA LYS A 149 -10.77 -6.41 -10.41
C LYS A 149 -10.69 -7.83 -9.85
N ALA A 150 -10.01 -8.00 -8.71
CA ALA A 150 -9.87 -9.28 -8.02
C ALA A 150 -11.12 -9.66 -7.19
N GLY A 151 -12.15 -8.82 -7.15
CA GLY A 151 -13.37 -9.05 -6.38
C GLY A 151 -13.19 -9.04 -4.86
N ILE A 152 -12.08 -8.48 -4.37
CA ILE A 152 -11.82 -8.31 -2.92
C ILE A 152 -12.75 -7.24 -2.35
N ILE A 153 -12.90 -6.14 -3.08
CA ILE A 153 -13.83 -5.05 -2.78
C ILE A 153 -14.87 -4.90 -3.89
N SER A 154 -16.01 -4.31 -3.55
CA SER A 154 -17.12 -4.02 -4.47
C SER A 154 -17.91 -2.82 -3.97
N GLU A 155 -18.90 -2.39 -4.75
CA GLU A 155 -19.83 -1.32 -4.35
C GLU A 155 -20.53 -1.60 -3.01
N THR A 156 -20.73 -2.88 -2.68
CA THR A 156 -21.35 -3.35 -1.44
C THR A 156 -20.36 -3.77 -0.36
N LEU A 157 -19.08 -3.94 -0.70
CA LEU A 157 -18.01 -4.31 0.22
C LEU A 157 -16.84 -3.34 0.02
N LEU A 158 -16.97 -2.17 0.62
CA LEU A 158 -15.99 -1.10 0.53
C LEU A 158 -14.70 -1.45 1.28
N PRO A 159 -13.54 -0.92 0.86
CA PRO A 159 -12.29 -1.13 1.58
C PRO A 159 -12.33 -0.51 2.98
N PRO A 160 -11.58 -1.08 3.95
CA PRO A 160 -11.49 -0.53 5.29
C PRO A 160 -10.80 0.84 5.27
N ASN A 161 -11.46 1.83 5.86
CA ASN A 161 -10.92 3.18 6.03
C ASN A 161 -11.14 3.70 7.46
N PRO A 162 -10.37 3.21 8.44
CA PRO A 162 -10.51 3.61 9.84
C PRO A 162 -9.83 4.95 10.14
N VAL A 163 -9.88 5.94 9.23
CA VAL A 163 -9.20 7.24 9.39
C VAL A 163 -10.21 8.37 9.18
N ASP A 164 -10.31 9.25 10.17
CA ASP A 164 -11.23 10.38 10.13
C ASP A 164 -10.71 11.55 9.27
N ASN A 165 -11.53 12.60 9.13
CA ASN A 165 -11.18 13.79 8.35
C ASN A 165 -10.00 14.60 8.93
N ASN A 166 -9.54 14.29 10.15
CA ASN A 166 -8.37 14.91 10.77
C ASN A 166 -7.10 14.06 10.60
N GLY A 167 -7.19 12.92 9.90
CA GLY A 167 -6.07 11.99 9.76
C GLY A 167 -5.79 11.18 11.02
N CYS A 168 -6.78 11.03 11.90
CA CYS A 168 -6.71 10.24 13.13
C CYS A 168 -7.41 8.89 12.96
N TYR A 169 -6.87 7.85 13.57
CA TYR A 169 -7.54 6.55 13.58
C TYR A 169 -8.85 6.56 14.38
N THR A 170 -9.85 5.86 13.87
CA THR A 170 -11.13 5.60 14.56
C THR A 170 -10.96 4.60 15.71
N GLU A 171 -12.03 4.41 16.51
CA GLU A 171 -11.99 3.55 17.71
C GLU A 171 -11.77 2.06 17.41
N GLU A 172 -12.10 1.60 16.20
CA GLU A 172 -11.88 0.20 15.77
C GLU A 172 -10.39 -0.16 15.74
N MET A 173 -9.51 0.83 15.60
CA MET A 173 -8.07 0.69 15.56
C MET A 173 -7.45 0.73 16.96
N VAL A 174 -7.83 -0.23 17.80
CA VAL A 174 -7.54 -0.29 19.25
C VAL A 174 -6.09 0.06 19.63
N LEU A 175 -5.09 -0.41 18.86
CA LEU A 175 -3.67 -0.15 19.15
C LEU A 175 -3.32 1.35 19.16
N SER A 176 -3.98 2.15 18.34
CA SER A 176 -3.64 3.56 18.06
C SER A 176 -4.87 4.45 17.89
N ALA A 177 -6.00 4.10 18.51
CA ALA A 177 -7.26 4.83 18.41
C ALA A 177 -7.09 6.30 18.80
N GLY A 178 -7.69 7.20 18.01
CA GLY A 178 -7.62 8.65 18.19
C GLY A 178 -6.25 9.27 17.87
N GLN A 179 -5.22 8.48 17.54
CA GLN A 179 -3.92 9.02 17.17
C GLN A 179 -3.88 9.39 15.69
N HIS A 180 -3.25 10.52 15.38
CA HIS A 180 -2.91 10.87 14.01
C HIS A 180 -2.02 9.77 13.39
N VAL A 181 -2.27 9.39 12.14
CA VAL A 181 -1.63 8.24 11.47
C VAL A 181 -0.10 8.25 11.56
N LYS A 182 0.52 9.44 11.43
CA LYS A 182 1.98 9.61 11.55
C LYS A 182 2.55 9.39 12.95
N VAL A 183 1.75 9.58 14.01
CA VAL A 183 2.16 9.23 15.38
C VAL A 183 2.02 7.72 15.59
N ALA A 184 0.96 7.14 15.04
CA ALA A 184 0.64 5.73 15.18
C ALA A 184 1.63 4.78 14.49
N GLU A 185 2.36 5.23 13.46
CA GLU A 185 3.42 4.45 12.77
C GLU A 185 4.40 3.81 13.78
N LYS A 186 4.79 4.55 14.83
CA LYS A 186 5.72 4.04 15.86
C LYS A 186 5.13 2.85 16.63
N ALA A 187 3.85 2.92 17.00
CA ALA A 187 3.17 1.85 17.71
C ALA A 187 2.97 0.61 16.82
N ILE A 188 2.60 0.83 15.56
CA ILE A 188 2.43 -0.22 14.54
C ILE A 188 3.74 -0.98 14.32
N ILE A 189 4.84 -0.27 14.05
CA ILE A 189 6.15 -0.89 13.83
C ILE A 189 6.60 -1.65 15.09
N LYS A 190 6.41 -1.06 16.28
CA LYS A 190 6.76 -1.73 17.55
C LYS A 190 5.98 -3.03 17.73
N HIS A 191 4.68 -3.02 17.43
CA HIS A 191 3.83 -4.20 17.51
C HIS A 191 4.28 -5.28 16.51
N LEU A 192 4.50 -4.92 15.24
CA LEU A 192 4.99 -5.86 14.23
C LEU A 192 6.36 -6.46 14.59
N LYS A 193 7.27 -5.65 15.16
CA LYS A 193 8.55 -6.14 15.69
C LYS A 193 8.36 -7.15 16.83
N SER A 194 7.43 -6.89 17.74
CA SER A 194 7.11 -7.81 18.85
C SER A 194 6.56 -9.16 18.36
N MET A 195 5.93 -9.18 17.19
CA MET A 195 5.46 -10.41 16.53
C MET A 195 6.51 -11.04 15.61
N GLY A 196 7.72 -10.49 15.52
CA GLY A 196 8.76 -10.97 14.59
C GLY A 196 8.38 -10.82 13.11
N ARG A 197 7.47 -9.87 12.80
CA ARG A 197 6.92 -9.59 11.46
C ARG A 197 7.70 -8.56 10.67
N VAL A 198 8.77 -8.00 11.22
CA VAL A 198 9.60 -6.98 10.56
C VAL A 198 10.97 -7.55 10.28
N LYS A 199 11.42 -7.42 9.03
CA LYS A 199 12.80 -7.70 8.64
C LYS A 199 13.62 -6.43 8.83
N ASP A 200 14.68 -6.51 9.63
CA ASP A 200 15.57 -5.38 9.86
C ASP A 200 16.36 -5.04 8.58
N SER A 201 15.88 -4.02 7.85
CA SER A 201 16.61 -3.36 6.78
C SER A 201 16.19 -1.89 6.76
N GLN A 202 17.12 -0.97 7.04
CA GLN A 202 16.87 0.46 6.87
C GLN A 202 17.28 0.88 5.46
N ILE A 203 16.32 1.34 4.66
CA ILE A 203 16.60 1.95 3.36
C ILE A 203 16.09 3.38 3.41
N THR A 204 16.99 4.34 3.25
CA THR A 204 16.64 5.76 3.14
C THR A 204 16.35 6.08 1.68
N HIS A 205 15.11 6.44 1.35
CA HIS A 205 14.78 6.90 0.01
C HIS A 205 15.11 8.39 -0.15
N ARG A 206 15.71 8.74 -1.29
CA ARG A 206 15.83 10.13 -1.77
C ARG A 206 14.89 10.33 -2.95
N PHE A 207 14.10 11.40 -2.91
CA PHE A 207 13.36 11.86 -4.07
C PHE A 207 14.14 12.99 -4.74
N VAL A 208 14.48 12.83 -6.03
CA VAL A 208 14.93 13.95 -6.87
C VAL A 208 14.30 13.77 -8.25
N LYS A 209 13.79 14.87 -8.84
CA LYS A 209 13.29 14.89 -10.23
C LYS A 209 13.67 16.18 -10.95
N GLU A 210 14.23 16.03 -12.15
CA GLU A 210 14.35 17.05 -13.19
C GLU A 210 13.42 16.75 -14.39
N LYS A 211 13.16 17.75 -15.25
CA LYS A 211 12.20 17.79 -16.39
C LYS A 211 10.72 17.67 -15.98
N ARG A 212 10.17 18.74 -15.40
CA ARG A 212 8.89 18.74 -14.67
C ARG A 212 7.63 18.98 -15.50
N TYR A 213 7.64 19.88 -16.49
CA TYR A 213 6.37 20.41 -17.01
C TYR A 213 5.69 19.48 -18.03
N MET A 214 6.38 19.09 -19.11
CA MET A 214 5.78 18.23 -20.15
C MET A 214 5.45 16.84 -19.62
N ASN A 215 6.38 16.24 -18.85
CA ASN A 215 6.13 14.97 -18.17
C ASN A 215 4.94 15.03 -17.19
N TRP A 216 4.62 16.20 -16.63
CA TRP A 216 3.44 16.37 -15.76
C TRP A 216 2.16 16.41 -16.57
N ILE A 217 2.11 17.14 -17.69
CA ILE A 217 0.94 17.18 -18.58
C ILE A 217 0.64 15.78 -19.12
N ASP A 218 1.66 15.05 -19.58
CA ASP A 218 1.50 13.72 -20.16
C ASP A 218 0.94 12.68 -19.17
N ASN A 219 1.02 12.95 -17.86
CA ASN A 219 0.54 12.07 -16.78
C ASN A 219 -0.51 12.77 -15.89
N ALA A 220 -1.10 13.88 -16.36
CA ALA A 220 -2.08 14.62 -15.59
C ALA A 220 -3.39 13.82 -15.50
N HIS A 221 -3.78 13.44 -14.28
CA HIS A 221 -5.07 12.83 -13.99
C HIS A 221 -6.14 13.91 -13.85
N ASP A 222 -7.40 13.48 -13.71
CA ASP A 222 -8.53 14.40 -13.54
C ASP A 222 -8.30 15.42 -12.43
N TRP A 223 -8.62 16.68 -12.74
CA TRP A 223 -8.45 17.76 -11.79
C TRP A 223 -9.61 17.76 -10.79
N ASN A 224 -9.36 17.28 -9.57
CA ASN A 224 -10.28 17.51 -8.47
C ASN A 224 -10.34 19.02 -8.16
N VAL A 225 -11.46 19.66 -8.53
CA VAL A 225 -11.74 21.09 -8.31
C VAL A 225 -12.49 21.35 -6.99
N SER A 226 -13.14 20.34 -6.41
CA SER A 226 -13.92 20.46 -5.18
C SER A 226 -13.03 20.57 -3.94
N ARG A 227 -13.40 21.41 -2.97
CA ARG A 227 -12.64 21.59 -1.71
C ARG A 227 -13.61 21.72 -0.54
N ASN A 228 -13.33 21.01 0.55
CA ASN A 228 -14.04 21.15 1.82
C ASN A 228 -13.46 22.35 2.60
N LEU A 229 -13.80 23.57 2.18
CA LEU A 229 -13.32 24.83 2.75
C LEU A 229 -14.46 25.84 2.93
N TYR A 230 -14.30 26.75 3.88
CA TYR A 230 -15.29 27.80 4.17
C TYR A 230 -15.10 29.09 3.35
N TRP A 231 -13.88 29.37 2.89
CA TRP A 231 -13.55 30.60 2.16
C TRP A 231 -13.04 30.28 0.75
N GLY A 232 -13.81 30.64 -0.26
CA GLY A 232 -13.51 30.42 -1.67
C GLY A 232 -14.76 30.64 -2.54
N THR A 233 -14.62 30.48 -3.85
CA THR A 233 -15.77 30.47 -4.77
C THR A 233 -16.54 29.16 -4.60
N PRO A 234 -17.83 29.18 -4.21
CA PRO A 234 -18.63 27.97 -4.10
C PRO A 234 -18.77 27.28 -5.46
N LEU A 235 -18.81 25.94 -5.47
CA LEU A 235 -19.27 25.21 -6.65
C LEU A 235 -20.77 25.49 -6.81
N PRO A 236 -21.24 26.01 -7.96
CA PRO A 236 -22.63 26.44 -8.13
C PRO A 236 -23.55 25.25 -8.45
N LEU A 237 -23.43 24.17 -7.69
CA LEU A 237 -24.22 22.95 -7.83
C LEU A 237 -25.32 22.92 -6.76
N TYR A 238 -26.56 22.75 -7.19
CA TYR A 238 -27.69 22.44 -6.34
C TYR A 238 -28.11 21.01 -6.61
N VAL A 239 -28.28 20.23 -5.54
CA VAL A 239 -28.51 18.79 -5.62
C VAL A 239 -29.77 18.46 -4.84
N SER A 240 -30.63 17.60 -5.38
CA SER A 240 -31.80 17.09 -4.68
C SER A 240 -31.39 16.24 -3.46
N ASN A 241 -32.29 16.07 -2.49
CA ASN A 241 -32.01 15.29 -1.27
C ASN A 241 -31.67 13.82 -1.54
N ASP A 242 -32.16 13.25 -2.64
CA ASP A 242 -31.90 11.88 -3.09
C ASP A 242 -30.72 11.78 -4.08
N CYS A 243 -30.04 12.90 -4.35
CA CYS A 243 -28.93 13.02 -5.29
C CYS A 243 -29.26 12.60 -6.74
N GLN A 244 -30.54 12.52 -7.12
CA GLN A 244 -30.94 12.16 -8.49
C GLN A 244 -30.97 13.35 -9.45
N GLU A 245 -31.21 14.56 -8.94
CA GLU A 245 -31.23 15.80 -9.71
C GLU A 245 -30.06 16.69 -9.30
N VAL A 246 -29.32 17.18 -10.30
CA VAL A 246 -28.18 18.08 -10.12
C VAL A 246 -28.33 19.23 -11.10
N VAL A 247 -28.40 20.46 -10.59
CA VAL A 247 -28.48 21.69 -11.39
C VAL A 247 -27.21 22.50 -11.19
N CYS A 248 -26.54 22.86 -12.29
CA CYS A 248 -25.36 23.72 -12.29
C CYS A 248 -25.75 25.14 -12.70
N VAL A 249 -25.71 26.09 -11.76
CA VAL A 249 -26.13 27.46 -11.97
C VAL A 249 -24.98 28.30 -12.54
N GLY A 250 -25.13 28.79 -13.76
CA GLY A 250 -24.07 29.53 -14.47
C GLY A 250 -23.99 31.01 -14.11
N SER A 251 -25.01 31.58 -13.46
CA SER A 251 -25.03 33.00 -13.13
C SER A 251 -25.86 33.36 -11.89
N ILE A 252 -25.57 34.52 -11.29
CA ILE A 252 -26.39 35.08 -10.19
C ILE A 252 -27.84 35.33 -10.65
N GLN A 253 -28.04 35.66 -11.93
CA GLN A 253 -29.38 35.92 -12.46
C GLN A 253 -30.21 34.65 -12.62
N GLU A 254 -29.58 33.56 -13.04
CA GLU A 254 -30.19 32.23 -13.08
C GLU A 254 -30.55 31.74 -11.68
N LEU A 255 -29.70 31.99 -10.67
CA LEU A 255 -29.97 31.59 -9.29
C LEU A 255 -31.22 32.25 -8.67
N ARG A 256 -31.64 33.41 -9.18
CA ARG A 256 -32.75 34.19 -8.62
C ARG A 256 -34.13 33.74 -9.11
N GLN A 257 -34.19 32.88 -10.12
CA GLN A 257 -35.43 32.36 -10.71
C GLN A 257 -35.92 31.15 -9.92
#